data_AF-A0A964VVS9-F1
#
_entry.id   AF-A0A964VVS9-F1
#
_cell.length_a   1.000
_cell.length_b   1.000
_cell.length_c   1.000
_cell.angle_alpha   90.00
_cell.angle_beta   90.00
_cell.angle_gamma   90.00
#
_symmetry.space_group_name_H-M   'P 1'
#
loop_
_entity.id
_entity.type
_entity.pdbx_description
1 polymer ?
#
loop_
_entity_poly.entity_id
_entity_poly.type
_entity_poly.pdbx_seq_one_letter_code
_entity_poly.pdbx_strand_id
1 'polypeptide(L)'
;MQLQHIARTFALLLAAIPILSSLLCAQQPMVLWDFNQTNDLLRVTSGTATLAVLGGLRTAPASGLGSSDPSTNADFALQLTGFPKQGTGARTAGLEITTSTVGFQSVVLKFDVRATSTASRRLQVLYSTDGQTLKAGPAFTLNGGATFTNGLTVDFSAIPEAANQPEFRVRLVSDWDGDSYVGAAGNYSTVGTWRIDHLRLTGVSSGVQPGDSESENPMLLTISSQPMSLQVPDEGGALFRVAAKGAGPLGYQWFLNGQLLSGATRQELRIAQVSPDHLGFYTVRVSHAEDSLLSEEAALSLLTDPTIRPVRVEAVPGPQGSLRLAWPTRPGSTYSVLRSEGWDGLTTVIATGVTGGSLIETPPAGDQFFYWVQVQ
;
A
#
# COMPACT_ATOMS: atom_id res chain seq x y z
N MET A 1 -32.49 72.10 29.83
CA MET A 1 -32.40 70.92 30.74
C MET A 1 -33.76 70.25 30.70
N GLN A 2 -33.92 69.12 29.98
CA GLN A 2 -33.82 67.73 30.51
C GLN A 2 -34.89 67.46 31.60
N LEU A 3 -35.70 66.40 31.61
CA LEU A 3 -35.64 65.08 30.96
C LEU A 3 -37.00 64.35 31.08
N GLN A 4 -37.38 63.66 30.00
CA GLN A 4 -37.91 62.29 29.89
C GLN A 4 -39.33 61.81 30.32
N HIS A 5 -39.93 61.12 29.35
CA HIS A 5 -41.15 60.31 29.32
C HIS A 5 -40.98 58.92 29.97
N ILE A 6 -42.07 58.38 30.53
CA ILE A 6 -42.26 56.95 30.82
C ILE A 6 -43.38 56.43 29.92
N ALA A 7 -43.08 55.44 29.07
CA ALA A 7 -44.07 54.65 28.34
C ALA A 7 -43.96 53.18 28.76
N ARG A 8 -45.10 52.57 29.07
CA ARG A 8 -45.26 51.15 29.43
C ARG A 8 -45.32 50.29 28.17
N THR A 9 -44.59 49.17 28.14
CA THR A 9 -44.64 48.17 27.08
C THR A 9 -45.13 46.82 27.63
N PHE A 10 -46.16 46.27 26.99
CA PHE A 10 -46.65 44.90 27.16
C PHE A 10 -45.67 43.92 26.49
N ALA A 11 -45.24 42.86 27.19
CA ALA A 11 -44.42 41.80 26.62
C ALA A 11 -45.32 40.65 26.12
N LEU A 12 -45.27 40.37 24.81
CA LEU A 12 -45.81 39.16 24.20
C LEU A 12 -44.85 37.99 24.45
N LEU A 13 -45.35 36.89 25.00
CA LEU A 13 -44.61 35.63 25.14
C LEU A 13 -44.69 34.88 23.80
N LEU A 14 -43.63 34.92 22.99
CA LEU A 14 -43.49 34.03 21.82
C LEU A 14 -42.93 32.68 22.31
N ALA A 15 -43.73 31.61 22.20
CA ALA A 15 -43.24 30.25 22.37
C ALA A 15 -42.32 29.89 21.20
N ALA A 16 -41.04 29.67 21.49
CA ALA A 16 -40.08 29.14 20.53
C ALA A 16 -40.37 27.64 20.31
N ILE A 17 -40.94 27.31 19.15
CA ILE A 17 -40.97 25.95 18.63
C ILE A 17 -39.54 25.62 18.19
N PRO A 18 -38.86 24.58 18.72
CA PRO A 18 -37.59 24.17 18.16
C PRO A 18 -37.87 23.59 16.77
N ILE A 19 -37.48 24.33 15.74
CA ILE A 19 -37.33 23.77 14.40
C ILE A 19 -36.19 22.76 14.52
N LEU A 20 -36.52 21.47 14.50
CA LEU A 20 -35.55 20.41 14.35
C LEU A 20 -34.97 20.55 12.94
N SER A 21 -33.91 21.35 12.82
CA SER A 21 -33.11 21.44 11.61
C SER A 21 -32.50 20.08 11.36
N SER A 22 -33.01 19.35 10.37
CA SER A 22 -32.32 18.20 9.81
C SER A 22 -30.98 18.70 9.25
N LEU A 23 -29.91 18.46 9.97
CA LEU A 23 -28.56 18.65 9.45
C LEU A 23 -28.41 17.71 8.24
N LEU A 24 -28.41 18.27 7.04
CA LEU A 24 -27.92 17.58 5.85
C LEU A 24 -26.44 17.31 6.10
N CYS A 25 -26.10 16.11 6.54
CA CYS A 25 -24.71 15.73 6.73
C CYS A 25 -24.06 15.59 5.34
N ALA A 26 -22.97 16.32 5.12
CA ALA A 26 -22.26 16.34 3.85
C ALA A 26 -21.48 15.03 3.61
N GLN A 27 -21.28 14.68 2.35
CA GLN A 27 -20.36 13.62 1.94
C GLN A 27 -18.92 14.02 2.31
N GLN A 28 -18.22 13.14 3.01
CA GLN A 28 -16.83 13.29 3.43
C GLN A 28 -15.93 12.33 2.64
N PRO A 29 -14.67 12.73 2.33
CA PRO A 29 -13.73 11.86 1.65
C PRO A 29 -13.29 10.71 2.57
N MET A 30 -13.33 9.48 2.05
CA MET A 30 -12.85 8.28 2.74
C MET A 30 -11.50 7.85 2.19
N VAL A 31 -11.43 7.72 0.86
CA VAL A 31 -10.27 7.20 0.14
C VAL A 31 -10.14 7.89 -1.21
N LEU A 32 -8.91 8.16 -1.65
CA LEU A 32 -8.59 8.74 -2.95
C LEU A 32 -7.40 8.04 -3.59
N TRP A 33 -7.53 7.77 -4.89
CA TRP A 33 -6.41 7.62 -5.83
C TRP A 33 -6.53 8.70 -6.90
N ASP A 34 -5.56 9.58 -6.92
CA ASP A 34 -5.37 10.61 -7.95
C ASP A 34 -4.39 10.19 -9.05
N PHE A 35 -3.70 9.05 -8.88
CA PHE A 35 -2.77 8.44 -9.85
C PHE A 35 -1.60 9.30 -10.35
N ASN A 36 -1.38 10.46 -9.74
CA ASN A 36 -0.32 11.40 -10.08
C ASN A 36 1.10 10.91 -9.69
N GLN A 37 1.19 9.88 -8.82
CA GLN A 37 2.46 9.27 -8.41
C GLN A 37 2.90 8.15 -9.37
N THR A 38 3.68 8.52 -10.40
CA THR A 38 4.07 7.59 -11.49
C THR A 38 4.97 6.42 -11.08
N ASN A 39 5.67 6.52 -9.95
CA ASN A 39 6.55 5.45 -9.45
C ASN A 39 5.80 4.35 -8.69
N ASP A 40 4.57 4.62 -8.24
CA ASP A 40 3.73 3.67 -7.52
C ASP A 40 2.24 3.99 -7.74
N LEU A 41 1.73 3.58 -8.90
CA LEU A 41 0.39 3.93 -9.37
C LEU A 41 -0.76 3.29 -8.60
N LEU A 42 -0.49 2.25 -7.81
CA LEU A 42 -1.54 1.55 -7.04
C LEU A 42 -1.61 2.03 -5.60
N ARG A 43 -0.61 2.81 -5.16
CA ARG A 43 -0.59 3.43 -3.84
C ARG A 43 -1.75 4.40 -3.67
N VAL A 44 -2.43 4.26 -2.54
CA VAL A 44 -3.48 5.18 -2.12
C VAL A 44 -2.91 6.59 -1.89
N THR A 45 -3.57 7.60 -2.45
CA THR A 45 -3.19 9.01 -2.30
C THR A 45 -3.60 9.53 -0.92
N SER A 46 -4.82 9.21 -0.48
CA SER A 46 -5.29 9.52 0.88
C SER A 46 -6.32 8.51 1.38
N GLY A 47 -6.42 8.35 2.70
CA GLY A 47 -7.24 7.32 3.34
C GLY A 47 -6.49 6.02 3.58
N THR A 48 -7.22 4.94 3.87
CA THR A 48 -6.67 3.60 4.11
C THR A 48 -7.46 2.59 3.31
N ALA A 49 -6.84 2.07 2.25
CA ALA A 49 -7.41 1.09 1.35
C ALA A 49 -6.32 0.47 0.47
N THR A 50 -6.66 -0.61 -0.22
CA THR A 50 -5.80 -1.22 -1.25
C THR A 50 -6.46 -1.19 -2.61
N LEU A 51 -5.66 -1.00 -3.66
CA LEU A 51 -6.08 -1.15 -5.05
C LEU A 51 -5.33 -2.32 -5.68
N ALA A 52 -6.06 -3.35 -6.09
CA ALA A 52 -5.50 -4.53 -6.74
C ALA A 52 -5.89 -4.58 -8.22
N VAL A 53 -4.99 -5.11 -9.04
CA VAL A 53 -5.21 -5.34 -10.47
C VAL A 53 -5.62 -6.79 -10.69
N LEU A 54 -6.76 -7.00 -11.34
CA LEU A 54 -7.36 -8.33 -11.56
C LEU A 54 -7.11 -8.82 -12.99
N GLY A 55 -7.11 -10.15 -13.17
CA GLY A 55 -7.14 -10.77 -14.49
C GLY A 55 -5.84 -10.61 -15.31
N GLY A 56 -4.72 -10.31 -14.66
CA GLY A 56 -3.41 -10.19 -15.32
C GLY A 56 -3.26 -8.93 -16.18
N LEU A 57 -4.08 -7.90 -15.94
CA LEU A 57 -3.93 -6.62 -16.63
C LEU A 57 -2.57 -5.99 -16.34
N ARG A 58 -2.06 -5.25 -17.34
CA ARG A 58 -0.87 -4.42 -17.18
C ARG A 58 -1.28 -2.99 -16.88
N THR A 59 -0.51 -2.35 -16.00
CA THR A 59 -0.70 -0.95 -15.61
C THR A 59 0.42 -0.07 -16.16
N ALA A 60 0.10 1.17 -16.51
CA ALA A 60 1.09 2.18 -16.87
C ALA A 60 0.57 3.58 -16.53
N PRO A 61 1.45 4.56 -16.26
CA PRO A 61 1.01 5.94 -16.15
C PRO A 61 0.62 6.43 -17.54
N ALA A 62 -0.48 7.16 -17.65
CA ALA A 62 -0.88 7.85 -18.87
C ALA A 62 -1.36 9.25 -18.53
N SER A 63 -1.46 10.14 -19.53
CA SER A 63 -2.01 11.48 -19.31
C SER A 63 -3.45 11.40 -18.78
N GLY A 64 -3.70 12.07 -17.65
CA GLY A 64 -5.02 12.31 -17.05
C GLY A 64 -5.75 13.53 -17.65
N LEU A 65 -5.07 14.33 -18.49
CA LEU A 65 -5.63 15.52 -19.14
C LEU A 65 -7.06 15.31 -19.66
N GLY A 66 -7.98 16.11 -19.11
CA GLY A 66 -9.41 16.07 -19.40
C GLY A 66 -10.24 15.30 -18.37
N SER A 67 -9.61 14.68 -17.37
CA SER A 67 -10.28 14.20 -16.16
C SER A 67 -10.74 15.39 -15.29
N SER A 68 -11.45 15.08 -14.21
CA SER A 68 -11.87 16.03 -13.18
C SER A 68 -10.88 16.11 -12.01
N ASP A 69 -9.70 15.47 -12.10
CA ASP A 69 -8.62 15.65 -11.12
C ASP A 69 -8.25 17.15 -11.04
N PRO A 70 -8.30 17.78 -9.85
CA PRO A 70 -7.90 19.18 -9.69
C PRO A 70 -6.39 19.42 -9.84
N SER A 71 -5.56 18.37 -9.85
CA SER A 71 -4.11 18.50 -9.98
C SER A 71 -3.72 19.00 -11.38
N THR A 72 -2.97 20.09 -11.43
CA THR A 72 -2.45 20.66 -12.70
C THR A 72 -0.98 20.34 -12.94
N ASN A 73 -0.28 19.80 -11.94
CA ASN A 73 1.12 19.38 -12.03
C ASN A 73 1.20 17.86 -11.89
N ALA A 74 1.70 17.18 -12.92
CA ALA A 74 1.76 15.72 -13.02
C ALA A 74 0.37 15.03 -13.05
N ASP A 75 -0.55 15.54 -13.88
CA ASP A 75 -1.89 14.98 -14.16
C ASP A 75 -1.79 13.64 -14.92
N PHE A 76 -1.70 12.55 -14.15
CA PHE A 76 -1.57 11.19 -14.65
C PHE A 76 -2.77 10.33 -14.23
N ALA A 77 -3.24 9.52 -15.15
CA ALA A 77 -4.25 8.49 -14.92
C ALA A 77 -3.64 7.08 -14.96
N LEU A 78 -4.30 6.14 -14.29
CA LEU A 78 -3.95 4.72 -14.34
C LEU A 78 -4.45 4.10 -15.65
N GLN A 79 -3.54 3.75 -16.55
CA GLN A 79 -3.88 3.01 -17.76
C GLN A 79 -3.87 1.50 -17.52
N LEU A 80 -4.95 0.82 -17.91
CA LEU A 80 -5.14 -0.63 -17.90
C LEU A 80 -5.16 -1.17 -19.33
N THR A 81 -4.45 -2.27 -19.56
CA THR A 81 -4.43 -2.99 -20.85
C THR A 81 -4.25 -4.49 -20.64
N GLY A 82 -4.49 -5.30 -21.67
CA GLY A 82 -4.38 -6.76 -21.60
C GLY A 82 -5.66 -7.44 -21.15
N PHE A 83 -6.83 -6.84 -21.45
CA PHE A 83 -8.13 -7.42 -21.12
C PHE A 83 -8.35 -8.80 -21.76
N PRO A 84 -9.26 -9.63 -21.23
CA PRO A 84 -9.44 -11.02 -21.66
C PRO A 84 -9.75 -11.15 -23.15
N LYS A 85 -9.43 -12.30 -23.74
CA LYS A 85 -9.72 -12.57 -25.15
C LYS A 85 -11.23 -12.61 -25.40
N GLN A 86 -11.63 -12.34 -26.65
CA GLN A 86 -13.03 -12.42 -27.09
C GLN A 86 -13.69 -13.72 -26.63
N GLY A 87 -14.89 -13.62 -26.06
CA GLY A 87 -15.70 -14.77 -25.65
C GLY A 87 -15.24 -15.49 -24.37
N THR A 88 -14.28 -14.94 -23.62
CA THR A 88 -13.79 -15.54 -22.35
C THR A 88 -13.67 -14.50 -21.25
N GLY A 89 -13.69 -14.90 -19.98
CA GLY A 89 -13.23 -14.04 -18.88
C GLY A 89 -14.10 -12.82 -18.55
N ALA A 90 -15.40 -12.82 -18.89
CA ALA A 90 -16.34 -11.78 -18.46
C ALA A 90 -16.24 -11.52 -16.94
N ARG A 91 -16.14 -10.25 -16.55
CA ARG A 91 -16.07 -9.79 -15.15
C ARG A 91 -14.85 -10.28 -14.35
N THR A 92 -13.83 -10.81 -15.00
CA THR A 92 -12.63 -11.35 -14.32
C THR A 92 -11.43 -10.40 -14.28
N ALA A 93 -11.43 -9.35 -15.11
CA ALA A 93 -10.30 -8.43 -15.27
C ALA A 93 -10.74 -6.97 -15.05
N GLY A 94 -9.95 -6.24 -14.27
CA GLY A 94 -10.26 -4.88 -13.85
C GLY A 94 -9.49 -4.45 -12.60
N LEU A 95 -10.12 -3.61 -11.78
CA LEU A 95 -9.59 -3.17 -10.49
C LEU A 95 -10.44 -3.72 -9.34
N GLU A 96 -9.82 -4.00 -8.20
CA GLU A 96 -10.50 -4.21 -6.92
C GLU A 96 -10.01 -3.19 -5.90
N ILE A 97 -10.97 -2.49 -5.29
CA ILE A 97 -10.80 -1.62 -4.14
C ILE A 97 -11.21 -2.44 -2.92
N THR A 98 -10.36 -2.48 -1.90
CA THR A 98 -10.71 -3.01 -0.58
C THR A 98 -10.46 -1.94 0.47
N THR A 99 -11.48 -1.61 1.26
CA THR A 99 -11.43 -0.55 2.28
C THR A 99 -12.38 -0.84 3.44
N SER A 100 -12.33 -0.03 4.49
CA SER A 100 -13.33 0.00 5.56
C SER A 100 -14.34 1.14 5.33
N THR A 101 -15.62 0.85 5.55
CA THR A 101 -16.71 1.84 5.62
C THR A 101 -17.19 2.08 7.06
N VAL A 102 -16.45 1.59 8.07
CA VAL A 102 -16.72 1.84 9.50
C VAL A 102 -16.77 3.35 9.79
N GLY A 103 -17.84 3.80 10.44
CA GLY A 103 -18.09 5.21 10.74
C GLY A 103 -18.80 6.00 9.63
N PHE A 104 -19.02 5.36 8.47
CA PHE A 104 -19.65 5.98 7.31
C PHE A 104 -20.93 5.25 6.90
N GLN A 105 -21.91 6.04 6.48
CA GLN A 105 -23.11 5.63 5.77
C GLN A 105 -23.17 6.33 4.41
N SER A 106 -24.16 5.96 3.59
CA SER A 106 -24.37 6.59 2.28
C SER A 106 -23.10 6.63 1.44
N VAL A 107 -22.42 5.49 1.32
CA VAL A 107 -21.14 5.38 0.61
C VAL A 107 -21.35 5.63 -0.88
N VAL A 108 -20.50 6.46 -1.48
CA VAL A 108 -20.53 6.79 -2.90
C VAL A 108 -19.13 6.64 -3.47
N LEU A 109 -19.01 5.86 -4.53
CA LEU A 109 -17.80 5.77 -5.34
C LEU A 109 -17.93 6.71 -6.55
N LYS A 110 -16.91 7.53 -6.80
CA LYS A 110 -16.78 8.33 -8.01
C LYS A 110 -15.44 8.09 -8.68
N PHE A 111 -15.43 8.12 -10.01
CA PHE A 111 -14.21 8.04 -10.80
C PHE A 111 -14.41 8.61 -12.19
N ASP A 112 -13.31 8.95 -12.82
CA ASP A 112 -13.26 9.33 -14.22
C ASP A 112 -12.72 8.16 -15.02
N VAL A 113 -13.28 7.96 -16.21
CA VAL A 113 -12.83 6.88 -17.09
C VAL A 113 -12.75 7.33 -18.54
N ARG A 114 -11.68 6.92 -19.20
CA ARG A 114 -11.52 7.02 -20.65
C ARG A 114 -11.28 5.63 -21.22
N ALA A 115 -11.95 5.31 -22.32
CA ALA A 115 -11.75 4.07 -23.06
C ALA A 115 -11.29 4.37 -24.48
N THR A 116 -10.26 3.67 -24.97
CA THR A 116 -9.98 3.66 -26.42
C THR A 116 -11.09 2.97 -27.19
N SER A 117 -11.24 3.26 -28.48
CA SER A 117 -12.31 2.69 -29.32
C SER A 117 -12.38 1.17 -29.34
N THR A 118 -11.26 0.50 -29.09
CA THR A 118 -11.15 -0.97 -29.08
C THR A 118 -11.19 -1.58 -27.68
N ALA A 119 -11.18 -0.79 -26.61
CA ALA A 119 -11.34 -1.30 -25.25
C ALA A 119 -12.75 -1.83 -25.02
N SER A 120 -12.95 -2.71 -24.02
CA SER A 120 -14.30 -3.15 -23.67
C SER A 120 -15.17 -1.94 -23.37
N ARG A 121 -16.34 -1.88 -24.01
CA ARG A 121 -17.32 -0.82 -23.78
C ARG A 121 -18.09 -1.01 -22.48
N ARG A 122 -18.09 -2.21 -21.90
CA ARG A 122 -18.90 -2.52 -20.71
C ARG A 122 -18.00 -2.60 -19.49
N LEU A 123 -18.28 -1.72 -18.54
CA LEU A 123 -17.71 -1.73 -17.20
C LEU A 123 -18.81 -2.16 -16.23
N GLN A 124 -18.65 -3.35 -15.65
CA GLN A 124 -19.54 -3.88 -14.62
C GLN A 124 -18.93 -3.55 -13.25
N VAL A 125 -19.74 -3.00 -12.36
CA VAL A 125 -19.39 -2.88 -10.96
C VAL A 125 -19.78 -4.16 -10.24
N LEU A 126 -18.88 -4.73 -9.45
CA LEU A 126 -19.20 -5.74 -8.45
C LEU A 126 -18.90 -5.16 -7.07
N TYR A 127 -19.61 -5.58 -6.03
CA TYR A 127 -19.33 -5.14 -4.67
C TYR A 127 -19.55 -6.26 -3.67
N SER A 128 -18.89 -6.19 -2.52
CA SER A 128 -19.08 -7.07 -1.38
C SER A 128 -19.20 -6.25 -0.11
N THR A 129 -20.24 -6.55 0.67
CA THR A 129 -20.51 -5.94 1.97
C THR A 129 -20.00 -6.79 3.13
N ASP A 130 -19.48 -7.98 2.85
CA ASP A 130 -19.03 -8.99 3.80
C ASP A 130 -17.55 -9.38 3.61
N GLY A 131 -16.83 -8.68 2.72
CA GLY A 131 -15.46 -9.00 2.32
C GLY A 131 -15.31 -10.25 1.44
N GLN A 132 -16.36 -11.06 1.27
CA GLN A 132 -16.25 -12.39 0.66
C GLN A 132 -17.11 -12.53 -0.61
N THR A 133 -18.40 -12.19 -0.52
CA THR A 133 -19.39 -12.48 -1.55
C THR A 133 -19.58 -11.28 -2.46
N LEU A 134 -19.21 -11.43 -3.74
CA LEU A 134 -19.41 -10.39 -4.75
C LEU A 134 -20.83 -10.42 -5.32
N LYS A 135 -21.51 -9.28 -5.23
CA LYS A 135 -22.82 -8.98 -5.80
C LYS A 135 -22.66 -8.10 -7.04
N ALA A 136 -23.58 -8.21 -7.99
CA ALA A 136 -23.61 -7.33 -9.15
C ALA A 136 -24.16 -5.95 -8.76
N GLY A 137 -23.40 -4.89 -9.09
CA GLY A 137 -23.81 -3.50 -9.00
C GLY A 137 -24.21 -2.92 -10.37
N PRO A 138 -24.19 -1.57 -10.53
CA PRO A 138 -24.50 -0.94 -11.80
C PRO A 138 -23.47 -1.28 -12.87
N ALA A 139 -23.90 -1.16 -14.13
CA ALA A 139 -23.05 -1.32 -15.30
C ALA A 139 -23.03 -0.01 -16.10
N PHE A 140 -21.86 0.33 -16.63
CA PHE A 140 -21.67 1.51 -17.48
C PHE A 140 -21.31 1.10 -18.90
N THR A 141 -21.84 1.85 -19.86
CA THR A 141 -21.41 1.78 -21.26
C THR A 141 -20.47 2.95 -21.53
N LEU A 142 -19.20 2.63 -21.75
CA LEU A 142 -18.14 3.60 -21.97
C LEU A 142 -18.12 4.06 -23.43
N ASN A 143 -17.95 5.36 -23.63
CA ASN A 143 -17.73 5.93 -24.95
C ASN A 143 -16.28 5.72 -25.37
N GLY A 144 -16.05 5.21 -26.57
CA GLY A 144 -14.71 5.07 -27.12
C GLY A 144 -14.16 6.39 -27.65
N GLY A 145 -12.89 6.69 -27.38
CA GLY A 145 -12.21 7.85 -27.96
C GLY A 145 -11.14 8.47 -27.08
N ALA A 146 -10.92 9.77 -27.28
CA ALA A 146 -9.85 10.52 -26.63
C ALA A 146 -10.28 11.26 -25.35
N THR A 147 -11.56 11.21 -24.99
CA THR A 147 -12.15 12.01 -23.90
C THR A 147 -12.47 11.16 -22.68
N PHE A 148 -12.27 11.73 -21.49
CA PHE A 148 -12.79 11.14 -20.25
C PHE A 148 -14.30 11.36 -20.13
N THR A 149 -14.97 10.36 -19.57
CA THR A 149 -16.28 10.51 -18.97
C THR A 149 -16.05 10.77 -17.50
N ASN A 150 -16.34 12.00 -17.07
CA ASN A 150 -16.03 12.47 -15.74
C ASN A 150 -17.18 12.20 -14.76
N GLY A 151 -16.83 11.87 -13.52
CA GLY A 151 -17.75 11.76 -12.39
C GLY A 151 -18.71 10.57 -12.51
N LEU A 152 -18.31 9.46 -13.14
CA LEU A 152 -19.10 8.24 -13.06
C LEU A 152 -19.30 7.88 -11.59
N THR A 153 -20.56 7.69 -11.22
CA THR A 153 -20.98 7.61 -9.83
C THR A 153 -21.66 6.27 -9.59
N VAL A 154 -21.19 5.57 -8.56
CA VAL A 154 -21.84 4.39 -7.99
C VAL A 154 -22.31 4.77 -6.60
N ASP A 155 -23.62 4.87 -6.44
CA ASP A 155 -24.25 5.22 -5.17
C ASP A 155 -24.68 3.95 -4.43
N PHE A 156 -24.02 3.68 -3.31
CA PHE A 156 -24.36 2.55 -2.43
C PHE A 156 -25.28 2.98 -1.27
N SER A 157 -25.78 4.22 -1.24
CA SER A 157 -26.63 4.73 -0.14
C SER A 157 -27.94 3.98 0.02
N ALA A 158 -28.45 3.37 -1.05
CA ALA A 158 -29.62 2.49 -1.00
C ALA A 158 -29.31 1.06 -0.50
N ILE A 159 -28.06 0.77 -0.14
CA ILE A 159 -27.60 -0.52 0.36
C ILE A 159 -27.13 -0.33 1.81
N PRO A 160 -28.02 -0.51 2.80
CA PRO A 160 -27.67 -0.31 4.21
C PRO A 160 -26.47 -1.15 4.66
N GLU A 161 -26.32 -2.35 4.11
CA GLU A 161 -25.22 -3.26 4.41
C GLU A 161 -23.87 -2.75 3.87
N ALA A 162 -23.83 -1.74 3.00
CA ALA A 162 -22.57 -1.13 2.58
C ALA A 162 -22.00 -0.16 3.65
N ALA A 163 -22.84 0.28 4.60
CA ALA A 163 -22.41 1.13 5.70
C ALA A 163 -21.73 0.30 6.80
N ASN A 164 -20.80 0.93 7.52
CA ASN A 164 -20.15 0.37 8.71
C ASN A 164 -19.50 -1.01 8.54
N GLN A 165 -18.92 -1.30 7.37
CA GLN A 165 -18.26 -2.57 7.10
C GLN A 165 -16.74 -2.49 7.33
N PRO A 166 -16.13 -3.41 8.09
CA PRO A 166 -14.69 -3.43 8.27
C PRO A 166 -13.94 -3.77 6.97
N GLU A 167 -14.59 -4.52 6.08
CA GLU A 167 -14.05 -4.93 4.80
C GLU A 167 -15.13 -4.82 3.69
N PHE A 168 -15.17 -3.67 3.05
CA PHE A 168 -15.98 -3.39 1.87
C PHE A 168 -15.12 -3.52 0.62
N ARG A 169 -15.60 -4.29 -0.37
CA ARG A 169 -14.90 -4.46 -1.65
C ARG A 169 -15.73 -3.92 -2.79
N VAL A 170 -15.07 -3.26 -3.75
CA VAL A 170 -15.68 -2.86 -5.01
C VAL A 170 -14.76 -3.24 -6.16
N ARG A 171 -15.29 -3.90 -7.19
CA ARG A 171 -14.58 -4.18 -8.43
C ARG A 171 -15.13 -3.36 -9.58
N LEU A 172 -14.23 -2.82 -10.40
CA LEU A 172 -14.52 -2.19 -11.68
C LEU A 172 -13.95 -3.10 -12.78
N VAL A 173 -14.80 -3.94 -13.37
CA VAL A 173 -14.35 -5.02 -14.26
C VAL A 173 -14.94 -4.92 -15.66
N SER A 174 -14.16 -5.34 -16.65
CA SER A 174 -14.65 -5.50 -18.03
C SER A 174 -15.70 -6.59 -18.11
N ASP A 175 -16.81 -6.31 -18.79
CA ASP A 175 -17.88 -7.28 -19.00
C ASP A 175 -18.22 -7.41 -20.48
N TRP A 176 -19.01 -8.43 -20.80
CA TRP A 176 -19.63 -8.58 -22.11
C TRP A 176 -20.77 -7.58 -22.31
N ASP A 177 -21.06 -7.33 -23.57
CA ASP A 177 -22.29 -6.71 -24.03
C ASP A 177 -23.11 -7.76 -24.78
N GLY A 178 -24.14 -8.29 -24.12
CA GLY A 178 -24.74 -9.57 -24.50
C GLY A 178 -23.77 -10.71 -24.17
N ASP A 179 -23.37 -11.47 -25.19
CA ASP A 179 -22.61 -12.71 -25.02
C ASP A 179 -21.11 -12.57 -25.33
N SER A 180 -20.62 -11.35 -25.61
CA SER A 180 -19.22 -11.16 -25.97
C SER A 180 -18.71 -9.74 -25.68
N TYR A 181 -17.39 -9.55 -25.73
CA TYR A 181 -16.82 -8.21 -25.63
C TYR A 181 -17.10 -7.40 -26.89
N VAL A 182 -17.45 -6.12 -26.70
CA VAL A 182 -17.66 -5.14 -27.75
C VAL A 182 -16.77 -3.93 -27.48
N GLY A 183 -16.14 -3.38 -28.53
CA GLY A 183 -15.29 -2.20 -28.41
C GLY A 183 -16.11 -0.94 -28.12
N ALA A 184 -15.54 0.00 -27.37
CA ALA A 184 -16.19 1.24 -26.96
C ALA A 184 -16.65 2.15 -28.12
N ALA A 185 -16.01 2.06 -29.28
CA ALA A 185 -16.46 2.73 -30.52
C ALA A 185 -16.09 1.94 -31.78
N GLY A 186 -15.94 0.61 -31.67
CA GLY A 186 -15.48 -0.24 -32.76
C GLY A 186 -15.34 -1.71 -32.35
N ASN A 187 -14.42 -2.42 -32.99
CA ASN A 187 -14.15 -3.82 -32.67
C ASN A 187 -13.32 -3.94 -31.39
N TYR A 188 -13.68 -4.89 -30.53
CA TYR A 188 -12.93 -5.18 -29.32
C TYR A 188 -11.52 -5.69 -29.63
N SER A 189 -10.55 -5.30 -28.79
CA SER A 189 -9.18 -5.81 -28.81
C SER A 189 -8.61 -5.87 -27.41
N THR A 190 -7.81 -6.90 -27.12
CA THR A 190 -7.14 -7.09 -25.82
C THR A 190 -6.09 -6.00 -25.52
N VAL A 191 -5.64 -5.27 -26.54
CA VAL A 191 -4.74 -4.11 -26.36
C VAL A 191 -5.49 -2.79 -26.17
N GLY A 192 -6.82 -2.78 -26.34
CA GLY A 192 -7.64 -1.64 -25.99
C GLY A 192 -7.45 -1.27 -24.52
N THR A 193 -7.41 0.02 -24.23
CA THR A 193 -7.10 0.51 -22.88
C THR A 193 -8.27 1.21 -22.23
N TRP A 194 -8.36 1.01 -20.92
CA TRP A 194 -9.07 1.91 -20.01
C TRP A 194 -8.04 2.80 -19.32
N ARG A 195 -8.42 4.05 -19.05
CA ARG A 195 -7.70 4.94 -18.15
C ARG A 195 -8.67 5.34 -17.06
N ILE A 196 -8.27 5.13 -15.82
CA ILE A 196 -9.05 5.49 -14.64
C ILE A 196 -8.33 6.62 -13.95
N ASP A 197 -9.10 7.62 -13.54
CA ASP A 197 -8.58 8.78 -12.84
C ASP A 197 -9.53 9.25 -11.73
N HIS A 198 -9.03 10.05 -10.79
CA HIS A 198 -9.79 10.65 -9.70
C HIS A 198 -10.73 9.66 -8.99
N LEU A 199 -10.22 8.46 -8.70
CA LEU A 199 -10.97 7.36 -8.10
C LEU A 199 -11.12 7.62 -6.60
N ARG A 200 -12.35 7.85 -6.13
CA ARG A 200 -12.62 8.23 -4.74
C ARG A 200 -13.85 7.56 -4.17
N LEU A 201 -13.76 7.19 -2.90
CA LEU A 201 -14.93 6.86 -2.09
C LEU A 201 -15.20 8.00 -1.12
N THR A 202 -16.47 8.37 -1.02
CA THR A 202 -16.98 9.31 -0.02
C THR A 202 -18.11 8.65 0.76
N GLY A 203 -18.37 9.14 1.97
CA GLY A 203 -19.50 8.71 2.78
C GLY A 203 -20.00 9.84 3.65
N VAL A 204 -21.25 9.77 4.08
CA VAL A 204 -21.77 10.62 5.14
C VAL A 204 -21.30 10.03 6.47
N SER A 205 -20.67 10.83 7.34
CA SER A 205 -20.40 10.37 8.70
C SER A 205 -21.72 10.02 9.38
N SER A 206 -21.86 8.84 9.97
CA SER A 206 -23.10 8.40 10.62
C SER A 206 -23.48 9.20 11.89
N GLY A 207 -22.96 10.42 12.08
CA GLY A 207 -23.16 11.24 13.30
C GLY A 207 -22.36 10.73 14.50
N VAL A 208 -21.66 9.61 14.36
CA VAL A 208 -20.63 9.15 15.29
C VAL A 208 -19.28 9.60 14.73
N GLN A 209 -18.86 10.82 15.06
CA GLN A 209 -17.44 11.16 15.01
C GLN A 209 -16.76 10.55 16.26
N PRO A 210 -15.50 10.08 16.16
CA PRO A 210 -14.71 9.79 17.36
C PRO A 210 -14.51 11.11 18.11
N GLY A 211 -15.24 11.33 19.21
CA GLY A 211 -15.11 12.59 19.94
C GLY A 211 -16.13 12.84 21.04
N ASP A 212 -17.43 12.88 20.76
CA ASP A 212 -18.35 13.62 21.63
C ASP A 212 -19.44 12.75 22.31
N SER A 213 -19.02 12.22 23.47
CA SER A 213 -19.74 11.82 24.71
C SER A 213 -21.00 10.94 24.71
N GLU A 214 -20.72 9.66 25.02
CA GLU A 214 -21.35 8.75 26.01
C GLU A 214 -22.81 8.27 25.84
N SER A 215 -22.96 7.03 25.31
CA SER A 215 -23.54 5.88 26.05
C SER A 215 -23.60 4.62 25.15
N GLU A 216 -22.63 3.70 25.36
CA GLU A 216 -22.57 2.25 24.99
C GLU A 216 -21.74 1.79 23.74
N ASN A 217 -20.43 1.49 23.96
CA ASN A 217 -19.49 0.47 23.39
C ASN A 217 -19.48 0.10 21.86
N PRO A 218 -18.31 0.08 21.16
CA PRO A 218 -17.29 -0.97 21.32
C PRO A 218 -15.85 -0.44 21.31
N MET A 219 -15.18 -0.28 22.45
CA MET A 219 -13.73 -0.02 22.48
C MET A 219 -12.94 -1.33 22.30
N LEU A 220 -13.16 -1.97 21.14
CA LEU A 220 -12.44 -3.18 20.77
C LEU A 220 -10.95 -2.85 20.59
N LEU A 221 -10.10 -3.59 21.29
CA LEU A 221 -8.67 -3.55 21.08
C LEU A 221 -8.36 -3.87 19.62
N THR A 222 -7.58 -3.03 18.95
CA THR A 222 -7.17 -3.22 17.54
C THR A 222 -5.73 -2.77 17.32
N ILE A 223 -5.01 -3.47 16.45
CA ILE A 223 -3.67 -3.07 15.99
C ILE A 223 -3.84 -2.26 14.70
N SER A 224 -3.55 -0.96 14.76
CA SER A 224 -3.71 -0.03 13.62
C SER A 224 -2.47 0.07 12.72
N SER A 225 -1.31 -0.44 13.16
CA SER A 225 -0.10 -0.57 12.35
C SER A 225 0.74 -1.73 12.86
N GLN A 226 1.04 -2.67 11.96
CA GLN A 226 1.86 -3.85 12.24
C GLN A 226 3.35 -3.50 12.30
N PRO A 227 4.17 -4.25 13.06
CA PRO A 227 5.62 -4.14 12.98
C PRO A 227 6.14 -4.52 11.59
N MET A 228 7.11 -3.77 11.09
CA MET A 228 7.73 -4.01 9.79
C MET A 228 8.98 -4.88 9.92
N SER A 229 9.20 -5.78 8.96
CA SER A 229 10.46 -6.53 8.84
C SER A 229 11.63 -5.60 8.54
N LEU A 230 12.81 -5.91 9.08
CA LEU A 230 14.03 -5.11 8.97
C LEU A 230 15.20 -5.97 8.49
N GLN A 231 16.03 -5.38 7.63
CA GLN A 231 17.37 -5.87 7.31
C GLN A 231 18.40 -4.86 7.81
N VAL A 232 19.37 -5.31 8.60
CA VAL A 232 20.39 -4.44 9.19
C VAL A 232 21.79 -4.96 8.91
N PRO A 233 22.81 -4.10 8.74
CA PRO A 233 24.19 -4.57 8.72
C PRO A 233 24.56 -5.25 10.05
N ASP A 234 25.60 -6.07 10.03
CA ASP A 234 26.13 -6.66 11.26
C ASP A 234 26.51 -5.58 12.28
N GLU A 235 26.26 -5.87 13.56
CA GLU A 235 26.33 -4.92 14.69
C GLU A 235 25.46 -3.65 14.56
N GLY A 236 24.62 -3.54 13.53
CA GLY A 236 23.69 -2.43 13.32
C GLY A 236 22.54 -2.40 14.34
N GLY A 237 21.89 -1.25 14.48
CA GLY A 237 20.71 -1.11 15.35
C GLY A 237 19.39 -1.41 14.63
N ALA A 238 18.42 -1.97 15.34
CA ALA A 238 17.06 -2.22 14.84
C ALA A 238 16.00 -1.52 15.71
N LEU A 239 14.90 -1.08 15.10
CA LEU A 239 13.77 -0.43 15.77
C LEU A 239 12.44 -0.95 15.21
N PHE A 240 11.75 -1.76 16.00
CA PHE A 240 10.37 -2.18 15.69
C PHE A 240 9.38 -1.21 16.33
N ARG A 241 8.26 -0.99 15.65
CA ARG A 241 7.15 -0.13 16.09
C ARG A 241 5.83 -0.82 15.84
N VAL A 242 4.89 -0.67 16.78
CA VAL A 242 3.49 -1.06 16.61
C VAL A 242 2.60 0.13 16.99
N ALA A 243 1.48 0.30 16.29
CA ALA A 243 0.45 1.24 16.72
C ALA A 243 -0.85 0.47 16.99
N ALA A 244 -1.50 0.76 18.10
CA ALA A 244 -2.74 0.10 18.49
C ALA A 244 -3.71 1.10 19.13
N LYS A 245 -5.00 0.75 19.13
CA LYS A 245 -6.09 1.51 19.73
C LYS A 245 -6.91 0.57 20.61
N GLY A 246 -7.44 1.06 21.71
CA GLY A 246 -8.33 0.33 22.61
C GLY A 246 -8.82 1.27 23.70
N ALA A 247 -9.74 0.78 24.55
CA ALA A 247 -10.04 1.47 25.81
C ALA A 247 -8.76 1.60 26.62
N GLY A 248 -8.61 2.68 27.40
CA GLY A 248 -7.59 2.76 28.46
C GLY A 248 -6.11 2.65 28.03
N PRO A 249 -5.20 2.55 29.02
CA PRO A 249 -3.78 2.37 28.77
C PRO A 249 -3.53 0.96 28.20
N LEU A 250 -2.85 0.90 27.06
CA LEU A 250 -2.50 -0.36 26.41
C LEU A 250 -1.23 -0.95 27.02
N GLY A 251 -1.27 -2.24 27.31
CA GLY A 251 -0.10 -3.05 27.65
C GLY A 251 0.52 -3.62 26.39
N TYR A 252 1.85 -3.60 26.29
CA TYR A 252 2.61 -4.23 25.21
C TYR A 252 3.52 -5.29 25.79
N GLN A 253 3.77 -6.36 25.02
CA GLN A 253 4.79 -7.33 25.33
C GLN A 253 5.35 -7.93 24.05
N TRP A 254 6.65 -7.76 23.80
CA TRP A 254 7.31 -8.31 22.62
C TRP A 254 7.79 -9.75 22.84
N PHE A 255 7.85 -10.49 21.74
CA PHE A 255 8.34 -11.87 21.65
C PHE A 255 9.30 -12.00 20.47
N LEU A 256 10.30 -12.87 20.60
CA LEU A 256 11.21 -13.28 19.54
C LEU A 256 11.08 -14.79 19.34
N ASN A 257 10.72 -15.23 18.13
CA ASN A 257 10.50 -16.64 17.79
C ASN A 257 9.52 -17.31 18.78
N GLY A 258 8.49 -16.57 19.21
CA GLY A 258 7.51 -17.01 20.20
C GLY A 258 7.99 -16.98 21.67
N GLN A 259 9.25 -16.67 21.94
CA GLN A 259 9.81 -16.56 23.29
C GLN A 259 9.66 -15.14 23.84
N LEU A 260 9.34 -15.03 25.13
CA LEU A 260 9.12 -13.75 25.81
C LEU A 260 10.42 -12.92 25.89
N LEU A 261 10.37 -11.67 25.40
CA LEU A 261 11.44 -10.70 25.62
C LEU A 261 11.18 -9.93 26.91
N SER A 262 11.85 -10.32 28.00
CA SER A 262 11.65 -9.73 29.32
C SER A 262 11.86 -8.22 29.31
N GLY A 263 10.90 -7.46 29.87
CA GLY A 263 10.97 -6.00 29.99
C GLY A 263 10.65 -5.21 28.70
N ALA A 264 10.41 -5.88 27.57
CA ALA A 264 10.01 -5.24 26.32
C ALA A 264 8.50 -4.90 26.33
N THR A 265 8.12 -3.86 27.09
CA THR A 265 6.70 -3.53 27.36
C THR A 265 6.21 -2.21 26.73
N ARG A 266 6.94 -1.70 25.74
CA ARG A 266 6.61 -0.45 25.03
C ARG A 266 6.15 -0.73 23.61
N GLN A 267 5.45 0.24 23.02
CA GLN A 267 5.07 0.22 21.59
C GLN A 267 6.28 0.19 20.63
N GLU A 268 7.46 0.58 21.12
CA GLU A 268 8.72 0.52 20.37
C GLU A 268 9.67 -0.48 21.04
N LEU A 269 10.30 -1.33 20.24
CA LEU A 269 11.39 -2.20 20.66
C LEU A 269 12.67 -1.79 19.94
N ARG A 270 13.66 -1.33 20.70
CA ARG A 270 14.96 -0.89 20.18
C ARG A 270 16.04 -1.89 20.55
N ILE A 271 16.79 -2.34 19.54
CA ILE A 271 17.99 -3.17 19.68
C ILE A 271 19.15 -2.30 19.23
N ALA A 272 20.07 -1.98 20.16
CA ALA A 272 21.16 -1.05 19.87
C ALA A 272 22.22 -1.65 18.94
N GLN A 273 22.54 -2.93 19.15
CA GLN A 273 23.47 -3.70 18.33
C GLN A 273 22.89 -5.10 18.12
N VAL A 274 22.61 -5.46 16.87
CA VAL A 274 22.09 -6.76 16.48
C VAL A 274 23.21 -7.79 16.55
N SER A 275 22.87 -8.96 17.09
CA SER A 275 23.73 -10.14 17.21
C SER A 275 22.94 -11.35 16.68
N PRO A 276 23.57 -12.50 16.42
CA PRO A 276 22.86 -13.69 15.93
C PRO A 276 21.64 -14.08 16.79
N ASP A 277 21.72 -13.91 18.10
CA ASP A 277 20.63 -14.23 19.05
C ASP A 277 19.43 -13.29 18.95
N HIS A 278 19.58 -12.15 18.27
CA HIS A 278 18.49 -11.21 18.00
C HIS A 278 17.75 -11.50 16.68
N LEU A 279 18.26 -12.40 15.83
CA LEU A 279 17.65 -12.66 14.52
C LEU A 279 16.41 -13.55 14.65
N GLY A 280 15.43 -13.33 13.77
CA GLY A 280 14.20 -14.12 13.75
C GLY A 280 12.93 -13.28 13.64
N PHE A 281 11.81 -13.86 14.06
CA PHE A 281 10.49 -13.26 13.92
C PHE A 281 10.04 -12.59 15.21
N TYR A 282 9.71 -11.31 15.12
CA TYR A 282 9.22 -10.50 16.20
C TYR A 282 7.69 -10.39 16.13
N THR A 283 7.03 -10.62 17.25
CA THR A 283 5.61 -10.30 17.45
C THR A 283 5.44 -9.48 18.70
N VAL A 284 4.35 -8.72 18.77
CA VAL A 284 3.96 -7.97 19.96
C VAL A 284 2.52 -8.30 20.31
N ARG A 285 2.31 -8.69 21.57
CA ARG A 285 0.98 -8.77 22.15
C ARG A 285 0.61 -7.39 22.66
N VAL A 286 -0.48 -6.85 22.17
CA VAL A 286 -1.13 -5.67 22.72
C VAL A 286 -2.28 -6.15 23.60
N SER A 287 -2.47 -5.53 24.76
CA SER A 287 -3.49 -5.93 25.74
C SER A 287 -4.18 -4.72 26.34
N HIS A 288 -5.44 -4.89 26.71
CA HIS A 288 -6.17 -3.96 27.54
C HIS A 288 -7.19 -4.74 28.38
N ALA A 289 -7.19 -4.53 29.69
CA ALA A 289 -8.00 -5.33 30.63
C ALA A 289 -7.81 -6.84 30.38
N GLU A 290 -8.89 -7.57 30.09
CA GLU A 290 -8.87 -9.02 29.79
C GLU A 290 -8.67 -9.33 28.29
N ASP A 291 -8.67 -8.32 27.42
CA ASP A 291 -8.53 -8.50 25.97
C ASP A 291 -7.06 -8.42 25.54
N SER A 292 -6.67 -9.26 24.57
CA SER A 292 -5.36 -9.16 23.92
C SER A 292 -5.39 -9.54 22.45
N LEU A 293 -4.55 -8.86 21.67
CA LEU A 293 -4.30 -9.14 20.26
C LEU A 293 -2.81 -9.39 20.04
N LEU A 294 -2.50 -10.33 19.16
CA LEU A 294 -1.14 -10.58 18.68
C LEU A 294 -0.95 -9.90 17.32
N SER A 295 0.19 -9.24 17.13
CA SER A 295 0.57 -8.68 15.83
C SER A 295 0.89 -9.76 14.80
N GLU A 296 1.01 -9.34 13.54
CA GLU A 296 1.73 -10.10 12.53
C GLU A 296 3.22 -10.21 12.86
N GLU A 297 3.90 -11.17 12.23
CA GLU A 297 5.33 -11.40 12.40
C GLU A 297 6.17 -10.40 11.58
N ALA A 298 7.18 -9.82 12.21
CA ALA A 298 8.18 -8.99 11.57
C ALA A 298 9.56 -9.66 11.65
N ALA A 299 10.19 -9.95 10.51
CA ALA A 299 11.50 -10.58 10.48
C ALA A 299 12.62 -9.57 10.73
N LEU A 300 13.60 -9.92 11.57
CA LEU A 300 14.90 -9.29 11.63
C LEU A 300 15.93 -10.21 10.96
N SER A 301 16.55 -9.74 9.89
CA SER A 301 17.67 -10.43 9.26
C SER A 301 18.88 -9.52 9.10
N LEU A 302 20.05 -10.12 8.91
CA LEU A 302 21.21 -9.36 8.46
C LEU A 302 21.03 -8.96 7.00
N LEU A 303 21.56 -7.80 6.65
CA LEU A 303 21.73 -7.36 5.28
C LEU A 303 22.82 -8.24 4.66
N THR A 304 22.40 -9.34 4.02
CA THR A 304 23.28 -10.11 3.16
C THR A 304 23.52 -9.29 1.89
N ASP A 305 24.58 -8.47 1.88
CA ASP A 305 24.95 -7.72 0.68
C ASP A 305 25.39 -8.72 -0.42
N PRO A 306 24.74 -8.73 -1.59
CA PRO A 306 25.13 -9.61 -2.68
C PRO A 306 26.47 -9.14 -3.27
N THR A 307 27.58 -9.76 -2.84
CA THR A 307 28.92 -9.70 -3.44
C THR A 307 29.51 -8.29 -3.66
N ILE A 308 30.55 -7.97 -2.88
CA ILE A 308 31.44 -6.85 -3.20
C ILE A 308 32.27 -7.24 -4.44
N ARG A 309 32.20 -6.44 -5.51
CA ARG A 309 33.11 -6.60 -6.66
C ARG A 309 34.47 -5.96 -6.33
N PRO A 310 35.60 -6.59 -6.67
CA PRO A 310 36.91 -5.92 -6.60
C PRO A 310 36.86 -4.64 -7.42
N VAL A 311 37.18 -3.51 -6.78
CA VAL A 311 37.17 -2.18 -7.42
C VAL A 311 38.47 -1.94 -8.20
N ARG A 312 39.53 -2.70 -7.89
CA ARG A 312 40.84 -2.56 -8.52
C ARG A 312 41.57 -3.91 -8.54
N VAL A 313 42.10 -4.25 -9.71
CA VAL A 313 42.96 -5.42 -9.96
C VAL A 313 44.25 -4.93 -10.58
N GLU A 314 45.39 -5.24 -9.97
CA GLU A 314 46.70 -4.78 -10.46
C GLU A 314 47.75 -5.87 -10.44
N ALA A 315 48.63 -5.88 -11.44
CA ALA A 315 49.84 -6.68 -11.39
C ALA A 315 50.78 -6.15 -10.30
N VAL A 316 51.34 -7.05 -9.49
CA VAL A 316 52.34 -6.71 -8.47
C VAL A 316 53.63 -7.48 -8.70
N PRO A 317 54.80 -6.91 -8.32
CA PRO A 317 56.07 -7.65 -8.36
C PRO A 317 55.99 -8.92 -7.50
N GLY A 318 56.31 -10.07 -8.07
CA GLY A 318 56.22 -11.38 -7.41
C GLY A 318 56.43 -12.54 -8.39
N PRO A 319 56.15 -13.80 -7.98
CA PRO A 319 56.06 -14.94 -8.89
C PRO A 319 55.22 -14.58 -10.12
N GLN A 320 55.65 -15.01 -11.31
CA GLN A 320 55.07 -14.59 -12.60
C GLN A 320 53.53 -14.68 -12.56
N GLY A 321 52.85 -13.53 -12.71
CA GLY A 321 51.39 -13.45 -12.76
C GLY A 321 50.68 -13.01 -11.48
N SER A 322 51.41 -12.59 -10.43
CA SER A 322 50.78 -12.15 -9.16
C SER A 322 49.90 -10.91 -9.33
N LEU A 323 48.67 -10.97 -8.78
CA LEU A 323 47.66 -9.93 -8.82
C LEU A 323 47.35 -9.45 -7.41
N ARG A 324 47.18 -8.14 -7.26
CA ARG A 324 46.57 -7.53 -6.08
C ARG A 324 45.11 -7.21 -6.38
N LEU A 325 44.23 -7.86 -5.65
CA LEU A 325 42.81 -7.56 -5.59
C LEU A 325 42.60 -6.52 -4.48
N ALA A 326 41.80 -5.48 -4.75
CA ALA A 326 41.40 -4.51 -3.75
C ALA A 326 39.90 -4.19 -3.83
N TRP A 327 39.28 -4.05 -2.68
CA TRP A 327 37.84 -3.83 -2.52
C TRP A 327 37.54 -2.84 -1.37
N PRO A 328 36.37 -2.20 -1.38
CA PRO A 328 35.91 -1.35 -0.29
C PRO A 328 35.80 -2.16 1.00
N THR A 329 36.30 -1.61 2.10
CA THR A 329 36.15 -2.22 3.43
C THR A 329 34.93 -1.68 4.16
N ARG A 330 34.32 -2.56 4.91
CA ARG A 330 33.38 -2.30 5.99
C ARG A 330 34.13 -2.45 7.32
N PRO A 331 33.99 -1.49 8.26
CA PRO A 331 34.57 -1.60 9.60
C PRO A 331 34.11 -2.89 10.30
N GLY A 332 35.03 -3.57 10.99
CA GLY A 332 34.73 -4.78 11.77
C GLY A 332 34.55 -6.06 10.97
N SER A 333 34.39 -6.00 9.64
CA SER A 333 34.12 -7.18 8.82
C SER A 333 35.37 -7.95 8.39
N THR A 334 35.20 -9.26 8.18
CA THR A 334 36.16 -10.12 7.47
C THR A 334 35.61 -10.53 6.10
N TYR A 335 36.48 -11.00 5.21
CA TYR A 335 36.08 -11.34 3.83
C TYR A 335 36.52 -12.74 3.40
N SER A 336 35.67 -13.38 2.60
CA SER A 336 36.06 -14.48 1.71
C SER A 336 36.30 -13.95 0.30
N VAL A 337 37.39 -14.38 -0.33
CA VAL A 337 37.68 -14.09 -1.73
C VAL A 337 37.52 -15.37 -2.53
N LEU A 338 36.77 -15.28 -3.63
CA LEU A 338 36.49 -16.39 -4.53
C LEU A 338 37.05 -16.07 -5.92
N ARG A 339 37.52 -17.10 -6.60
CA ARG A 339 37.96 -17.06 -8.01
C ARG A 339 37.17 -18.06 -8.83
N SER A 340 36.88 -17.74 -10.09
CA SER A 340 36.32 -18.71 -11.03
C SER A 340 37.32 -19.81 -11.39
N GLU A 341 36.83 -21.01 -11.71
CA GLU A 341 37.66 -22.08 -12.28
C GLU A 341 37.65 -22.07 -13.82
N GLY A 342 36.76 -21.28 -14.41
CA GLY A 342 36.61 -21.07 -15.84
C GLY A 342 35.40 -20.18 -16.14
N TRP A 343 34.81 -20.35 -17.32
CA TRP A 343 33.57 -19.65 -17.73
C TRP A 343 32.29 -20.41 -17.37
N ASP A 344 32.40 -21.61 -16.79
CA ASP A 344 31.29 -22.49 -16.42
C ASP A 344 30.56 -22.07 -15.13
N GLY A 345 31.03 -21.01 -14.47
CA GLY A 345 30.42 -20.46 -13.26
C GLY A 345 30.83 -21.18 -11.97
N LEU A 346 31.72 -22.17 -12.03
CA LEU A 346 32.30 -22.78 -10.84
C LEU A 346 33.28 -21.80 -10.18
N THR A 347 33.25 -21.74 -8.85
CA THR A 347 34.11 -20.85 -8.06
C THR A 347 34.78 -21.62 -6.93
N THR A 348 36.03 -21.25 -6.65
CA THR A 348 36.80 -21.76 -5.52
C THR A 348 37.09 -20.61 -4.56
N VAL A 349 36.94 -20.89 -3.27
CA VAL A 349 37.33 -19.98 -2.19
C VAL A 349 38.86 -20.02 -2.07
N ILE A 350 39.50 -18.88 -2.35
CA ILE A 350 40.97 -18.75 -2.33
C ILE A 350 41.49 -18.19 -1.01
N ALA A 351 40.65 -17.48 -0.25
CA ALA A 351 40.95 -16.99 1.08
C ALA A 351 39.67 -16.77 1.90
N THR A 352 39.76 -16.95 3.22
CA THR A 352 38.70 -16.67 4.20
C THR A 352 39.28 -15.89 5.37
N GLY A 353 38.47 -15.13 6.08
CA GLY A 353 38.88 -14.36 7.25
C GLY A 353 39.79 -13.18 6.92
N VAL A 354 39.79 -12.72 5.66
CA VAL A 354 40.66 -11.62 5.25
C VAL A 354 40.25 -10.36 5.98
N THR A 355 41.16 -9.77 6.75
CA THR A 355 40.97 -8.47 7.40
C THR A 355 41.54 -7.37 6.51
N GLY A 356 40.75 -6.34 6.22
CA GLY A 356 41.15 -5.25 5.31
C GLY A 356 40.69 -5.45 3.86
N GLY A 357 41.03 -4.49 2.99
CA GLY A 357 40.43 -4.35 1.66
C GLY A 357 41.29 -4.86 0.52
N SER A 358 42.16 -5.84 0.76
CA SER A 358 43.09 -6.31 -0.27
C SER A 358 43.65 -7.72 0.00
N LEU A 359 43.87 -8.46 -1.09
CA LEU A 359 44.56 -9.76 -1.11
C LEU A 359 45.52 -9.80 -2.31
N ILE A 360 46.68 -10.44 -2.13
CA ILE A 360 47.58 -10.80 -3.24
C ILE A 360 47.39 -12.29 -3.53
N GLU A 361 47.19 -12.61 -4.81
CA GLU A 361 47.05 -13.98 -5.30
C GLU A 361 47.98 -14.21 -6.49
N THR A 362 48.50 -15.42 -6.61
CA THR A 362 49.13 -15.92 -7.84
C THR A 362 48.18 -16.92 -8.51
N PRO A 363 47.35 -16.49 -9.48
CA PRO A 363 46.44 -17.39 -10.17
C PRO A 363 47.20 -18.43 -11.02
N PRO A 364 46.60 -19.60 -11.29
CA PRO A 364 47.17 -20.58 -12.20
C PRO A 364 47.25 -20.05 -13.64
N ALA A 365 48.09 -20.66 -14.47
CA ALA A 365 48.24 -20.28 -15.87
C ALA A 365 46.92 -20.49 -16.66
N GLY A 366 46.43 -19.46 -17.34
CA GLY A 366 45.18 -19.47 -18.10
C GLY A 366 44.75 -18.07 -18.54
N ASP A 367 43.75 -18.00 -19.43
CA ASP A 367 43.49 -16.78 -20.22
C ASP A 367 42.56 -15.76 -19.53
N GLN A 368 41.75 -16.15 -18.52
CA GLN A 368 40.87 -15.23 -17.77
C GLN A 368 40.25 -15.85 -16.51
N PHE A 369 40.16 -15.07 -15.44
CA PHE A 369 39.47 -15.40 -14.18
C PHE A 369 38.55 -14.26 -13.73
N PHE A 370 37.45 -14.62 -13.06
CA PHE A 370 36.58 -13.69 -12.36
C PHE A 370 36.78 -13.81 -10.86
N TYR A 371 36.61 -12.68 -10.15
CA TYR A 371 36.81 -12.60 -8.71
C TYR A 371 35.58 -12.01 -8.02
N TRP A 372 35.25 -12.58 -6.86
CA TRP A 372 34.19 -12.10 -5.98
C TRP A 372 34.71 -11.96 -4.56
N VAL A 373 34.22 -10.94 -3.86
CA VAL A 373 34.49 -10.76 -2.44
C VAL A 373 33.15 -10.86 -1.70
N GLN A 374 33.09 -11.76 -0.73
CA GLN A 374 31.95 -11.94 0.16
C GLN A 374 32.33 -11.45 1.55
N VAL A 375 31.44 -10.68 2.17
CA VAL A 375 31.58 -10.33 3.58
C VAL A 375 31.23 -11.57 4.40
N GLN A 376 32.06 -11.90 5.38
CA GLN A 376 31.83 -12.98 6.34
C GLN A 376 31.24 -12.46 7.63
#